data_AF-A0A2N8NVW1-F1
#
_entry.id   AF-A0A2N8NVW1-F1
#
_cell.length_a   1.000
_cell.length_b   1.000
_cell.length_c   1.000
_cell.angle_alpha   90.00
_cell.angle_beta   90.00
_cell.angle_gamma   90.00
#
_symmetry.space_group_name_H-M   'P 1'
#
loop_
_entity.id
_entity.type
_entity.pdbx_description
1 polymer ?
#
loop_
_entity_poly.entity_id
_entity_poly.type
_entity_poly.pdbx_seq_one_letter_code
_entity_poly.pdbx_strand_id
1 'polypeptide(L)'
;MKKIVILLAAFGALLMAGVAAFLYLYEPDGSAERSEIVGSWYGSRGARLTFREDGTLTAVGVPAGFSDDHEPVNPFTGEGTWTLEKKPKLGDQEIHLFLGDAAHSTVGTWMEIRGKGARDGLCMPFNADTVKGFTFKRSS
;
A
#
# COMPACT_ATOMS: atom_id res chain seq x y z
N MET A 1 7.33 53.56 4.48
CA MET A 1 7.31 52.54 5.56
C MET A 1 5.98 51.79 5.65
N LYS A 2 4.82 52.43 5.87
CA LYS A 2 3.51 51.72 5.95
C LYS A 2 3.18 50.80 4.76
N LYS A 3 3.46 51.23 3.52
CA LYS A 3 3.20 50.42 2.30
C LYS A 3 4.04 49.14 2.21
N ILE A 4 5.29 49.18 2.70
CA ILE A 4 6.21 48.03 2.70
C ILE A 4 5.77 46.98 3.73
N VAL A 5 5.29 47.42 4.90
CA VAL A 5 4.74 46.52 5.93
C VAL A 5 3.46 45.81 5.45
N ILE A 6 2.59 46.52 4.72
CA ILE A 6 1.36 45.93 4.16
C ILE A 6 1.69 44.89 3.09
N LEU A 7 2.68 45.16 2.22
CA LEU A 7 3.14 44.21 1.19
C LEU A 7 3.77 42.94 1.81
N LEU A 8 4.60 43.08 2.85
CA LEU A 8 5.18 41.95 3.58
C LEU A 8 4.13 41.12 4.31
N ALA A 9 3.14 41.76 4.95
CA ALA A 9 2.05 41.06 5.62
C ALA A 9 1.16 40.30 4.62
N ALA A 10 0.83 40.91 3.47
CA ALA A 10 0.07 40.25 2.42
C ALA A 10 0.83 39.06 1.82
N PHE A 11 2.15 39.18 1.63
CA PHE A 11 2.99 38.09 1.13
C PHE A 11 3.11 36.94 2.14
N GLY A 12 3.25 37.25 3.43
CA GLY A 12 3.24 36.26 4.50
C GLY A 12 1.92 35.49 4.60
N ALA A 13 0.78 36.19 4.46
CA ALA A 13 -0.54 35.56 4.45
C ALA A 13 -0.74 34.64 3.23
N LEU A 14 -0.27 35.06 2.05
CA LEU A 14 -0.30 34.24 0.82
C LEU A 14 0.57 32.99 0.92
N LEU A 15 1.76 33.10 1.52
CA LEU A 15 2.62 31.93 1.77
C LEU A 15 1.98 30.94 2.73
N MET A 16 1.39 31.41 3.83
CA MET A 16 0.70 30.55 4.80
C MET A 16 -0.54 29.90 4.20
N ALA A 17 -1.32 30.63 3.39
CA ALA A 17 -2.44 30.06 2.65
C ALA A 17 -1.98 29.02 1.62
N GLY A 18 -0.85 29.27 0.93
CA GLY A 18 -0.24 28.32 0.01
C GLY A 18 0.23 27.03 0.69
N VAL A 19 0.87 27.14 1.86
CA VAL A 19 1.29 25.97 2.66
C VAL A 19 0.09 25.22 3.22
N ALA A 20 -0.93 25.92 3.72
CA ALA A 20 -2.16 25.28 4.21
C ALA A 20 -2.92 24.58 3.08
N ALA A 21 -3.03 25.20 1.91
CA ALA A 21 -3.63 24.58 0.73
C ALA A 21 -2.81 23.39 0.24
N PHE A 22 -1.47 23.50 0.24
CA PHE A 22 -0.59 22.38 -0.09
C PHE A 22 -0.79 21.21 0.88
N LEU A 23 -0.83 21.45 2.19
CA LEU A 23 -1.06 20.41 3.20
C LEU A 23 -2.48 19.82 3.16
N TYR A 24 -3.47 20.63 2.78
CA TYR A 24 -4.86 20.18 2.63
C TYR A 24 -5.08 19.36 1.35
N LEU A 25 -4.39 19.74 0.27
CA LEU A 25 -4.39 19.04 -1.02
C LEU A 25 -3.37 17.90 -1.07
N TYR A 26 -2.48 17.80 -0.10
CA TYR A 26 -1.59 16.67 0.10
C TYR A 26 -2.43 15.49 0.58
N GLU A 27 -3.17 14.89 -0.35
CA GLU A 27 -3.83 13.62 -0.12
C GLU A 27 -2.73 12.58 0.14
N PRO A 28 -2.77 11.88 1.28
CA PRO A 28 -1.68 11.00 1.67
C PRO A 28 -1.66 9.76 0.75
N ASP A 29 -0.93 9.88 -0.35
CA ASP A 29 -0.66 8.78 -1.29
C ASP A 29 -0.12 7.56 -0.53
N GLY A 30 -0.45 6.35 -0.99
CA GLY A 30 -0.12 5.11 -0.30
C GLY A 30 -0.90 4.93 1.00
N SER A 31 -2.21 5.20 0.99
CA SER A 31 -3.11 4.80 2.09
C SER A 31 -4.47 4.37 1.57
N ALA A 32 -5.13 3.51 2.33
CA ALA A 32 -6.45 2.99 2.03
C ALA A 32 -7.25 2.71 3.30
N GLU A 33 -8.56 2.79 3.19
CA GLU A 33 -9.48 2.21 4.15
C GLU A 33 -9.56 0.69 3.99
N ARG A 34 -9.94 -0.01 5.06
CA ARG A 34 -10.05 -1.48 5.04
C ARG A 34 -10.99 -1.99 3.94
N SER A 35 -12.12 -1.32 3.76
CA SER A 35 -13.13 -1.62 2.75
C SER A 35 -12.62 -1.45 1.31
N GLU A 36 -11.63 -0.58 1.10
CA GLU A 36 -10.99 -0.38 -0.20
C GLU A 36 -10.05 -1.54 -0.57
N ILE A 37 -9.49 -2.23 0.45
CA ILE A 37 -8.65 -3.42 0.27
C ILE A 37 -9.47 -4.69 0.03
N VAL A 38 -10.64 -4.80 0.67
CA VAL A 38 -11.52 -5.98 0.54
C VAL A 38 -11.89 -6.25 -0.92
N GLY A 39 -11.87 -7.53 -1.31
CA GLY A 39 -12.13 -7.99 -2.68
C GLY A 39 -10.94 -8.69 -3.31
N SER A 40 -11.03 -8.92 -4.63
CA SER A 40 -10.03 -9.67 -5.40
C SER A 40 -9.04 -8.77 -6.12
N TRP A 41 -7.77 -9.17 -6.05
CA TRP A 41 -6.63 -8.52 -6.68
C TRP A 41 -5.84 -9.52 -7.49
N TYR A 42 -5.36 -9.10 -8.65
CA TYR A 42 -4.78 -9.95 -9.67
C TYR A 42 -3.35 -9.49 -9.97
N GLY A 43 -2.41 -10.40 -9.85
CA GLY A 43 -1.02 -10.22 -10.23
C GLY A 43 -0.71 -10.89 -11.56
N SER A 44 0.54 -10.78 -12.00
CA SER A 44 1.02 -11.49 -13.19
C SER A 44 1.03 -13.01 -12.95
N ARG A 45 1.21 -13.80 -14.03
CA ARG A 45 1.28 -15.27 -13.96
C ARG A 45 0.06 -15.95 -13.32
N GLY A 46 -1.09 -15.28 -13.31
CA GLY A 46 -2.35 -15.81 -12.75
C GLY A 46 -2.46 -15.71 -11.22
N ALA A 47 -1.54 -15.01 -10.56
CA ALA A 47 -1.59 -14.81 -9.13
C ALA A 47 -2.85 -14.04 -8.71
N ARG A 48 -3.51 -14.46 -7.63
CA ARG A 48 -4.71 -13.82 -7.12
C ARG A 48 -4.73 -13.80 -5.59
N LEU A 49 -5.06 -12.65 -5.02
CA LEU A 49 -5.37 -12.47 -3.61
C LEU A 49 -6.84 -12.07 -3.48
N THR A 50 -7.56 -12.61 -2.50
CA THR A 50 -8.90 -12.15 -2.16
C THR A 50 -9.00 -11.89 -0.68
N PHE A 51 -9.14 -10.62 -0.31
CA PHE A 51 -9.25 -10.16 1.07
C PHE A 51 -10.71 -10.11 1.50
N ARG A 52 -11.00 -10.60 2.71
CA ARG A 52 -12.34 -10.55 3.32
C ARG A 52 -12.38 -9.59 4.51
N GLU A 53 -13.56 -9.04 4.77
CA GLU A 53 -13.83 -8.11 5.89
C GLU A 53 -13.47 -8.69 7.27
N ASP A 54 -13.60 -10.01 7.44
CA ASP A 54 -13.29 -10.69 8.70
C ASP A 54 -11.79 -10.82 8.99
N GLY A 55 -10.92 -10.39 8.08
CA GLY A 55 -9.46 -10.52 8.21
C GLY A 55 -8.90 -11.82 7.65
N THR A 56 -9.71 -12.67 7.04
CA THR A 56 -9.23 -13.83 6.27
C THR A 56 -8.92 -13.45 4.83
N LEU A 57 -8.09 -14.25 4.17
CA LEU A 57 -7.82 -14.14 2.74
C LEU A 57 -7.68 -15.50 2.08
N THR A 58 -7.83 -15.53 0.76
CA THR A 58 -7.41 -16.66 -0.08
C THR A 58 -6.37 -16.22 -1.09
N ALA A 59 -5.34 -17.03 -1.25
CA ALA A 59 -4.26 -16.85 -2.20
C ALA A 59 -4.30 -17.96 -3.27
N VAL A 60 -4.06 -17.60 -4.52
CA VAL A 60 -3.87 -18.53 -5.63
C VAL A 60 -2.61 -18.12 -6.38
N GLY A 61 -1.61 -19.00 -6.44
CA GLY A 61 -0.36 -18.75 -7.15
C GLY A 61 0.43 -17.52 -6.68
N VAL A 62 0.24 -17.10 -5.43
CA VAL A 62 0.88 -15.89 -4.88
C VAL A 62 2.35 -16.20 -4.58
N PRO A 63 3.33 -15.37 -4.99
CA PRO A 63 4.73 -15.63 -4.70
C PRO A 63 4.98 -15.69 -3.18
N ALA A 64 5.66 -16.74 -2.70
CA ALA A 64 6.14 -16.82 -1.31
C ALA A 64 7.61 -16.38 -1.19
N GLY A 65 8.23 -15.95 -2.29
CA GLY A 65 9.58 -15.41 -2.34
C GLY A 65 9.93 -14.97 -3.76
N PHE A 66 11.10 -14.36 -3.89
CA PHE A 66 11.65 -13.90 -5.15
C PHE A 66 13.11 -14.36 -5.28
N SER A 67 13.55 -14.69 -6.50
CA SER A 67 14.96 -14.94 -6.79
C SER A 67 15.78 -13.65 -6.82
N ASP A 68 17.11 -13.77 -6.96
CA ASP A 68 18.02 -12.63 -7.11
C ASP A 68 17.69 -11.77 -8.35
N ASP A 69 17.15 -12.38 -9.40
CA ASP A 69 16.65 -11.70 -10.60
C ASP A 69 15.22 -11.14 -10.45
N HIS A 70 14.67 -11.14 -9.24
CA HIS A 70 13.31 -10.71 -8.91
C HIS A 70 12.17 -11.51 -9.56
N GLU A 71 12.45 -12.75 -9.98
CA GLU A 71 11.41 -13.64 -10.47
C GLU A 71 10.63 -14.26 -9.30
N PRO A 72 9.29 -14.31 -9.35
CA PRO A 72 8.50 -14.95 -8.32
C PRO A 72 8.77 -16.45 -8.27
N VAL A 73 9.04 -16.95 -7.07
CA VAL A 73 9.32 -18.36 -6.80
C VAL A 73 8.40 -18.90 -5.70
N ASN A 74 8.30 -20.22 -5.60
CA ASN A 74 7.53 -20.93 -4.57
C ASN A 74 6.08 -20.43 -4.44
N PRO A 75 5.26 -20.51 -5.51
CA PRO A 75 3.90 -20.01 -5.48
C PRO A 75 3.07 -20.72 -4.40
N PHE A 76 2.41 -19.93 -3.56
CA PHE A 76 1.49 -20.38 -2.53
C PHE A 76 0.04 -20.32 -3.03
N THR A 77 -0.72 -21.38 -2.74
CA THR A 77 -2.17 -21.45 -2.92
C THR A 77 -2.79 -22.00 -1.65
N GLY A 78 -3.75 -21.28 -1.08
CA GLY A 78 -4.36 -21.64 0.19
C GLY A 78 -5.04 -20.45 0.86
N GLU A 79 -5.28 -20.61 2.15
CA GLU A 79 -5.90 -19.59 2.99
C GLU A 79 -4.87 -18.92 3.91
N GLY A 80 -5.26 -17.78 4.46
CA GLY A 80 -4.45 -17.03 5.40
C GLY A 80 -5.24 -15.92 6.07
N THR A 81 -4.54 -15.08 6.82
CA THR A 81 -5.10 -13.88 7.42
C THR A 81 -4.34 -12.64 6.99
N TRP A 82 -4.96 -11.48 7.17
CA TRP A 82 -4.35 -10.20 6.90
C TRP A 82 -4.73 -9.16 7.95
N THR A 83 -3.82 -8.20 8.13
CA THR A 83 -4.06 -6.98 8.89
C THR A 83 -3.65 -5.77 8.07
N LEU A 84 -4.37 -4.66 8.27
CA LEU A 84 -4.03 -3.36 7.68
C LEU A 84 -3.43 -2.50 8.78
N GLU A 85 -2.16 -2.14 8.62
CA GLU A 85 -1.48 -1.31 9.59
C GLU A 85 -1.95 0.13 9.50
N LYS A 86 -1.79 0.88 10.59
CA LYS A 86 -2.06 2.32 10.56
C LYS A 86 -1.02 3.02 9.69
N LYS A 87 -1.46 3.93 8.81
CA LYS A 87 -0.53 4.73 7.99
C LYS A 87 0.52 5.42 8.87
N PRO A 88 1.84 5.24 8.62
CA PRO A 88 2.89 5.94 9.34
C PRO A 88 2.92 7.44 8.96
N LYS A 89 3.69 8.25 9.71
CA LYS A 89 3.86 9.68 9.42
C LYS A 89 4.63 9.92 8.11
N LEU A 90 5.53 9.00 7.78
CA LEU A 90 6.36 9.01 6.59
C LEU A 90 6.31 7.60 5.98
N GLY A 91 6.12 7.51 4.67
CA GLY A 91 6.00 6.24 3.94
C GLY A 91 4.57 5.80 3.68
N ASP A 92 4.48 4.66 3.00
CA ASP A 92 3.23 4.04 2.60
C ASP A 92 2.65 3.19 3.74
N GLN A 93 1.34 2.98 3.70
CA GLN A 93 0.65 2.07 4.61
C GLN A 93 0.88 0.63 4.17
N GLU A 94 1.04 -0.26 5.15
CA GLU A 94 1.34 -1.68 4.91
C GLU A 94 0.14 -2.59 5.20
N ILE A 95 0.08 -3.69 4.46
CA ILE A 95 -0.80 -4.83 4.70
C ILE A 95 0.09 -6.01 5.08
N HIS A 96 -0.10 -6.60 6.26
CA HIS A 96 0.64 -7.80 6.65
C HIS A 96 -0.19 -9.03 6.30
N LEU A 97 0.45 -10.01 5.67
CA LEU A 97 -0.15 -11.26 5.25
C LEU A 97 0.47 -12.41 6.03
N PHE A 98 -0.38 -13.30 6.52
CA PHE A 98 0.02 -14.56 7.13
C PHE A 98 -0.59 -15.68 6.30
N LEU A 99 0.24 -16.28 5.43
CA LEU A 99 -0.18 -17.34 4.52
C LEU A 99 0.12 -18.71 5.14
N GLY A 100 -0.88 -19.60 5.17
CA GLY A 100 -0.80 -20.91 5.80
C GLY A 100 -1.58 -21.00 7.12
N ASP A 101 -1.84 -22.23 7.57
CA ASP A 101 -2.47 -22.50 8.87
C ASP A 101 -1.41 -22.43 9.99
N ALA A 102 -1.80 -22.07 11.22
CA ALA A 102 -0.94 -22.05 12.39
C ALA A 102 -0.22 -23.40 12.67
N ALA A 103 -0.69 -24.50 12.06
CA ALA A 103 -0.09 -25.83 12.13
C ALA A 103 1.04 -26.10 11.10
N HIS A 104 1.15 -25.31 10.02
CA HIS A 104 2.15 -25.50 8.96
C HIS A 104 2.74 -24.16 8.53
N SER A 105 4.07 -24.03 8.64
CA SER A 105 4.94 -22.95 8.12
C SER A 105 4.22 -21.69 7.64
N THR A 106 3.97 -20.76 8.55
CA THR A 106 3.47 -19.44 8.22
C THR A 106 4.50 -18.67 7.42
N VAL A 107 4.16 -18.27 6.18
CA VAL A 107 4.95 -17.27 5.45
C VAL A 107 4.36 -15.91 5.78
N GLY A 108 5.05 -15.19 6.65
CA GLY A 108 4.79 -13.78 6.92
C GLY A 108 5.37 -12.93 5.80
N THR A 109 4.55 -12.12 5.14
CA THR A 109 5.00 -11.13 4.16
C THR A 109 4.17 -9.86 4.29
N TRP A 110 4.61 -8.78 3.68
CA TRP A 110 3.91 -7.51 3.71
C TRP A 110 3.73 -6.95 2.30
N MET A 111 2.75 -6.08 2.17
CA MET A 111 2.45 -5.36 0.94
C MET A 111 2.31 -3.87 1.19
N GLU A 112 2.76 -3.09 0.23
CA GLU A 112 2.58 -1.65 0.15
C GLU A 112 1.28 -1.30 -0.57
N ILE A 113 0.56 -0.30 -0.06
CA ILE A 113 -0.55 0.31 -0.78
C ILE A 113 -0.01 1.32 -1.78
N ARG A 114 -0.39 1.20 -3.06
CA ARG A 114 -0.04 2.16 -4.12
C ARG A 114 -1.23 3.02 -4.48
N GLY A 115 -1.02 4.33 -4.55
CA GLY A 115 -2.10 5.26 -4.80
C GLY A 115 -2.99 5.46 -3.57
N LYS A 116 -3.81 6.50 -3.61
CA LYS A 116 -4.92 6.67 -2.67
C LYS A 116 -5.96 5.56 -2.86
N GLY A 117 -6.42 4.96 -1.77
CA GLY A 117 -7.42 3.89 -1.77
C GLY A 117 -6.98 2.64 -2.54
N ALA A 118 -5.67 2.39 -2.59
CA ALA A 118 -5.07 1.30 -3.38
C ALA A 118 -5.41 1.34 -4.88
N ARG A 119 -5.75 2.52 -5.43
CA ARG A 119 -6.13 2.68 -6.85
C ARG A 119 -5.03 2.25 -7.81
N ASP A 120 -3.78 2.43 -7.42
CA ASP A 120 -2.63 2.01 -8.21
C ASP A 120 -2.15 0.60 -7.85
N GLY A 121 -2.91 -0.14 -7.04
CA GLY A 121 -2.64 -1.53 -6.72
C GLY A 121 -2.05 -1.78 -5.34
N LEU A 122 -1.77 -3.04 -5.11
CA LEU A 122 -1.04 -3.54 -3.94
C LEU A 122 0.29 -4.11 -4.42
N CYS A 123 1.38 -3.73 -3.77
CA CYS A 123 2.72 -4.11 -4.19
C CYS A 123 3.35 -5.02 -3.14
N MET A 124 3.72 -6.24 -3.52
CA MET A 124 4.59 -7.08 -2.71
C MET A 124 6.05 -6.79 -3.11
N PRO A 125 6.83 -6.12 -2.26
CA PRO A 125 8.20 -5.75 -2.61
C PRO A 125 9.09 -6.99 -2.72
N PHE A 126 10.13 -6.89 -3.56
CA PHE A 126 11.11 -7.96 -3.69
C PHE A 126 12.02 -8.08 -2.46
N ASN A 127 12.31 -6.94 -1.82
CA ASN A 127 12.95 -6.83 -0.51
C ASN A 127 12.63 -5.44 0.09
N ALA A 128 12.99 -5.22 1.35
CA ALA A 128 12.65 -4.00 2.09
C ALA A 128 13.25 -2.70 1.54
N ASP A 129 14.30 -2.79 0.70
CA ASP A 129 15.06 -1.63 0.23
C ASP A 129 14.68 -1.19 -1.20
N THR A 130 13.74 -1.88 -1.86
CA THR A 130 13.33 -1.56 -3.23
C THR A 130 11.90 -1.05 -3.34
N VAL A 131 11.74 0.01 -4.13
CA VAL A 131 10.43 0.55 -4.54
C VAL A 131 9.72 -0.32 -5.58
N LYS A 132 10.41 -1.35 -6.12
CA LYS A 132 9.85 -2.31 -7.08
C LYS A 132 9.32 -3.55 -6.35
N GLY A 133 8.26 -4.10 -6.92
CA GLY A 133 7.69 -5.33 -6.42
C GLY A 133 6.69 -5.94 -7.38
N PHE A 134 6.21 -7.10 -6.98
CA PHE A 134 5.15 -7.81 -7.66
C PHE A 134 3.82 -7.12 -7.37
N THR A 135 3.23 -6.53 -8.40
CA THR A 135 2.02 -5.71 -8.28
C THR A 135 0.76 -6.51 -8.53
N PHE A 136 -0.24 -6.31 -7.68
CA PHE A 136 -1.60 -6.78 -7.84
C PHE A 136 -2.53 -5.60 -8.14
N LYS A 137 -3.44 -5.76 -9.10
CA LYS A 137 -4.44 -4.76 -9.48
C LYS A 137 -5.85 -5.31 -9.25
N ARG A 138 -6.80 -4.42 -8.94
CA ARG A 138 -8.22 -4.80 -8.94
C ARG A 138 -8.65 -5.13 -10.37
N SER A 139 -9.51 -6.13 -10.55
CA SER A 139 -10.19 -6.24 -11.85
C SER A 139 -11.15 -5.05 -11.96
N SER A 140 -10.98 -4.26 -13.02
CA SER A 140 -11.94 -3.25 -13.47
C SER A 140 -13.31 -3.85 -13.72
#